data_AF-A0A1F7T5U0-F1
#
_entry.id   AF-A0A1F7T5U0-F1
#
_cell.length_a   1.000
_cell.length_b   1.000
_cell.length_c   1.000
_cell.angle_alpha   90.00
_cell.angle_beta   90.00
_cell.angle_gamma   90.00
#
_symmetry.space_group_name_H-M   'P 1'
#
loop_
_entity.id
_entity.type
_entity.pdbx_description
1 polymer ?
#
loop_
_entity_poly.entity_id
_entity_poly.type
_entity_poly.pdbx_seq_one_letter_code
_entity_poly.pdbx_strand_id
1 'polypeptide(L)'
;MQAALGRLRLEFAGKIHFEARDFPLRDLTLRAAEAVRCAADQGKGEEMRAQVFGGQAGWSASPAPDPIWTGYARGLGLNVEKWGGCVRAEFHRKAIEADRDLGVRMGVNATPTIFIGKRRVDGAAAFERLAEMFRAELQGN
;
A
#
# COMPACT_ATOMS: atom_id res chain seq x y z
N MET A 1 -4.00 7.89 -8.63
CA MET A 1 -4.44 7.56 -7.26
C MET A 1 -3.38 7.90 -6.19
N GLN A 2 -2.16 7.36 -6.25
CA GLN A 2 -1.12 7.64 -5.24
C GLN A 2 -0.86 9.14 -5.01
N ALA A 3 -0.77 9.92 -6.08
CA ALA A 3 -0.62 11.38 -5.99
C ALA A 3 -1.80 12.07 -5.28
N ALA A 4 -3.04 11.61 -5.52
CA ALA A 4 -4.22 12.15 -4.85
C ALA A 4 -4.20 11.84 -3.34
N LEU A 5 -3.83 10.61 -2.97
CA LEU A 5 -3.68 10.21 -1.56
C LEU A 5 -2.56 11.00 -0.87
N GLY A 6 -1.41 11.20 -1.55
CA GLY A 6 -0.32 12.02 -1.04
C GLY A 6 -0.76 13.47 -0.79
N ARG A 7 -1.50 14.07 -1.72
CA ARG A 7 -2.04 15.43 -1.56
C ARG A 7 -3.03 15.52 -0.39
N LEU A 8 -3.91 14.53 -0.20
CA LEU A 8 -4.83 14.48 0.94
C LEU A 8 -4.08 14.40 2.28
N ARG A 9 -3.01 13.59 2.35
CA ARG A 9 -2.19 13.46 3.56
C ARG A 9 -1.54 14.79 3.95
N LEU A 10 -1.13 15.60 2.97
CA LEU A 10 -0.59 16.94 3.21
C LEU A 10 -1.67 17.94 3.61
N GLU A 11 -2.79 18.01 2.89
CA GLU A 11 -3.86 18.99 3.16
C GLU A 11 -4.53 18.76 4.52
N PHE A 12 -4.71 17.51 4.93
CA PHE A 12 -5.37 17.14 6.19
C PHE A 12 -4.37 16.66 7.26
N ALA A 13 -3.09 17.02 7.12
CA ALA A 13 -2.07 16.67 8.11
C ALA A 13 -2.49 17.09 9.53
N GLY A 14 -2.33 16.18 10.49
CA GLY A 14 -2.73 16.39 11.89
C GLY A 14 -4.24 16.31 12.16
N LYS A 15 -5.08 16.18 11.12
CA LYS A 15 -6.55 16.03 11.25
C LYS A 15 -7.03 14.62 10.93
N ILE A 16 -6.22 13.83 10.25
CA ILE A 16 -6.56 12.46 9.82
C ILE A 16 -5.51 11.47 10.28
N HIS A 17 -5.96 10.25 10.57
CA HIS A 17 -5.08 9.09 10.62
C HIS A 17 -5.20 8.35 9.29
N PHE A 18 -4.09 8.23 8.56
CA PHE A 18 -4.05 7.51 7.30
C PHE A 18 -3.47 6.11 7.51
N GLU A 19 -4.25 5.09 7.17
CA GLU A 19 -3.77 3.71 7.18
C GLU A 19 -3.96 3.06 5.81
N ALA A 20 -2.90 2.44 5.28
CA ALA A 20 -2.97 1.60 4.10
C ALA A 20 -2.98 0.14 4.55
N ARG A 21 -4.01 -0.60 4.15
CA ARG A 21 -4.15 -2.05 4.37
C ARG A 21 -3.88 -2.79 3.09
N ASP A 22 -3.20 -3.93 3.17
CA ASP A 22 -2.90 -4.73 1.99
C ASP A 22 -4.11 -5.58 1.58
N PHE A 23 -4.35 -5.69 0.28
CA PHE A 23 -5.42 -6.52 -0.28
C PHE A 23 -4.91 -7.25 -1.54
N PRO A 24 -3.93 -8.15 -1.40
CA PRO A 24 -3.41 -8.90 -2.54
C PRO A 24 -4.50 -9.80 -3.13
N LEU A 25 -4.65 -9.75 -4.45
CA LEU A 25 -5.62 -10.57 -5.19
C LEU A 25 -5.01 -11.86 -5.74
N ARG A 26 -3.66 -11.95 -5.75
CA ARG A 26 -2.88 -13.08 -6.26
C ARG A 26 -1.57 -13.21 -5.47
N ASP A 27 -0.93 -14.37 -5.51
CA ASP A 27 0.35 -14.64 -4.85
C ASP A 27 1.44 -13.63 -5.21
N LEU A 28 1.50 -13.23 -6.49
CA LEU A 28 2.46 -12.26 -6.96
C LEU A 28 2.32 -10.91 -6.24
N THR A 29 1.09 -10.46 -6.00
CA THR A 29 0.80 -9.21 -5.26
C THR A 29 1.01 -9.35 -3.76
N LEU A 30 0.88 -10.56 -3.20
CA LEU A 30 1.23 -10.83 -1.81
C LEU A 30 2.74 -10.70 -1.62
N ARG A 31 3.54 -11.29 -2.50
CA ARG A 31 5.00 -11.12 -2.49
C ARG A 31 5.42 -9.65 -2.69
N ALA A 32 4.70 -8.90 -3.52
CA ALA A 32 4.94 -7.46 -3.65
C ALA A 32 4.62 -6.70 -2.34
N ALA A 33 3.57 -7.09 -1.61
CA ALA A 33 3.26 -6.53 -0.29
C ALA A 33 4.32 -6.90 0.76
N GLU A 34 4.85 -8.13 0.70
CA GLU A 34 5.96 -8.58 1.54
C GLU A 34 7.21 -7.71 1.33
N ALA A 35 7.58 -7.45 0.08
CA ALA A 35 8.68 -6.55 -0.29
C ALA A 35 8.51 -5.14 0.32
N VAL A 36 7.27 -4.62 0.33
CA VAL A 36 6.95 -3.32 0.92
C VAL A 36 7.05 -3.33 2.44
N ARG A 37 6.51 -4.35 3.12
CA ARG A 37 6.55 -4.45 4.59
C ARG A 37 7.96 -4.70 5.12
N CYS A 38 8.74 -5.55 4.47
CA CYS A 38 10.16 -5.74 4.81
C CYS A 38 11.00 -4.48 4.60
N ALA A 39 10.61 -3.58 3.68
CA ALA A 39 11.22 -2.26 3.56
C ALA A 39 10.74 -1.31 4.66
N ALA A 40 9.48 -1.43 5.10
CA ALA A 40 8.93 -0.67 6.21
C ALA A 40 9.65 -0.94 7.54
N ASP A 41 10.10 -2.19 7.78
CA ASP A 41 10.94 -2.54 8.95
C ASP A 41 12.27 -1.78 9.00
N GLN A 42 12.67 -1.16 7.89
CA GLN A 42 13.87 -0.33 7.75
C GLN A 42 13.53 1.13 7.48
N GLY A 43 12.29 1.55 7.69
CA GLY A 43 11.84 2.93 7.52
C GLY A 43 11.65 3.38 6.07
N LYS A 44 11.64 2.45 5.09
CA LYS A 44 11.50 2.73 3.64
C LYS A 44 10.22 2.17 3.03
N GLY A 45 9.18 1.99 3.84
CA GLY A 45 7.92 1.40 3.39
C GLY A 45 7.19 2.26 2.35
N GLU A 46 7.16 3.58 2.54
CA GLU A 46 6.48 4.49 1.60
C GLU A 46 7.23 4.56 0.26
N GLU A 47 8.55 4.67 0.28
CA GLU A 47 9.36 4.73 -0.93
C GLU A 47 9.35 3.39 -1.68
N MET A 48 9.43 2.25 -0.97
CA MET A 48 9.28 0.94 -1.61
C MET A 48 7.89 0.75 -2.21
N ARG A 49 6.83 1.20 -1.52
CA ARG A 49 5.47 1.18 -2.06
C ARG A 49 5.39 2.01 -3.35
N ALA A 50 5.99 3.20 -3.38
CA ALA A 50 6.04 4.03 -4.58
C ALA A 50 6.76 3.33 -5.74
N GLN A 51 7.91 2.68 -5.50
CA GLN A 51 8.64 1.91 -6.51
C GLN A 51 7.83 0.71 -7.01
N VAL A 52 7.20 -0.05 -6.11
CA VAL A 52 6.36 -1.20 -6.47
C VAL A 52 5.14 -0.76 -7.29
N PHE A 53 4.45 0.31 -6.92
CA PHE A 53 3.33 0.79 -7.74
C PHE A 53 3.80 1.39 -9.08
N GLY A 54 4.86 2.20 -9.08
CA GLY A 54 5.39 2.83 -10.30
C GLY A 54 5.97 1.81 -11.30
N GLY A 55 6.58 0.75 -10.79
CA GLY A 55 7.18 -0.33 -11.59
C GLY A 55 6.22 -1.46 -11.95
N GLN A 56 4.92 -1.35 -11.64
CA GLN A 56 3.97 -2.47 -11.74
C GLN A 56 3.93 -3.14 -13.12
N ALA A 57 3.92 -2.35 -14.19
CA ALA A 57 3.93 -2.90 -15.55
C ALA A 57 5.17 -3.78 -15.83
N GLY A 58 6.32 -3.44 -15.22
CA GLY A 58 7.57 -4.17 -15.41
C GLY A 58 7.62 -5.46 -14.59
N TRP A 59 7.45 -5.38 -13.26
CA TRP A 59 7.59 -6.57 -12.43
C TRP A 59 6.41 -7.54 -12.57
N SER A 60 5.20 -7.08 -12.90
CA SER A 60 4.05 -7.98 -13.03
C SER A 60 4.08 -8.85 -14.30
N ALA A 61 4.80 -8.40 -15.33
CA ALA A 61 5.03 -9.14 -16.56
C ALA A 61 6.32 -10.00 -16.51
N SER A 62 7.16 -9.81 -15.49
CA SER A 62 8.43 -10.53 -15.38
C SER A 62 8.21 -11.97 -14.90
N PRO A 63 8.91 -12.97 -15.48
CA PRO A 63 8.95 -14.32 -14.93
C PRO A 63 9.70 -14.39 -13.60
N ALA A 64 10.53 -13.39 -13.29
CA ALA A 64 11.29 -13.28 -12.05
C ALA A 64 11.25 -11.83 -11.53
N PRO A 65 10.30 -11.49 -10.64
CA PRO A 65 10.16 -10.12 -10.12
C PRO A 65 11.11 -9.82 -8.94
N ASP A 66 11.65 -10.83 -8.25
CA ASP A 66 12.54 -10.63 -7.10
C ASP A 66 13.79 -9.80 -7.40
N PRO A 67 14.50 -9.99 -8.55
CA PRO A 67 15.63 -9.13 -8.89
C PRO A 67 15.24 -7.67 -9.09
N ILE A 68 14.02 -7.41 -9.60
CA ILE A 68 13.50 -6.05 -9.79
C ILE A 68 13.29 -5.38 -8.44
N TRP A 69 12.60 -6.06 -7.51
CA TRP A 69 12.38 -5.55 -6.16
C TRP A 69 13.67 -5.42 -5.35
N THR A 70 14.63 -6.31 -5.57
CA THR A 70 15.99 -6.20 -5.01
C THR A 70 16.70 -4.95 -5.53
N GLY A 71 16.51 -4.61 -6.81
CA GLY A 71 16.98 -3.36 -7.40
C GLY A 71 16.38 -2.13 -6.72
N TYR A 72 15.07 -2.15 -6.43
CA TYR A 72 14.42 -1.08 -5.66
C TYR A 72 14.99 -0.99 -4.25
N ALA A 73 15.15 -2.11 -3.55
CA ALA A 73 15.70 -2.14 -2.20
C ALA A 73 17.10 -1.52 -2.15
N ARG A 74 17.96 -1.88 -3.12
CA ARG A 74 19.31 -1.29 -3.26
C ARG A 74 19.25 0.22 -3.53
N GLY A 75 18.40 0.65 -4.45
CA GLY A 75 18.25 2.08 -4.79
C GLY A 75 17.73 2.93 -3.63
N LEU A 76 16.96 2.33 -2.71
CA LEU A 76 16.46 2.98 -1.50
C LEU A 76 17.46 2.96 -0.33
N GLY A 77 18.64 2.35 -0.51
CA GLY A 77 19.67 2.25 0.52
C GLY A 77 19.33 1.25 1.63
N LEU A 78 18.47 0.27 1.37
CA LEU A 78 18.16 -0.78 2.33
C LEU A 78 19.35 -1.71 2.55
N ASN A 79 19.43 -2.33 3.75
CA ASN A 79 20.22 -3.53 3.91
C ASN A 79 19.52 -4.67 3.14
N VAL A 80 20.06 -4.96 1.95
CA VAL A 80 19.48 -5.94 1.02
C VAL A 80 19.51 -7.36 1.57
N GLU A 81 20.49 -7.71 2.40
CA GLU A 81 20.56 -9.02 3.03
C GLU A 81 19.42 -9.20 4.04
N LYS A 82 19.25 -8.22 4.94
CA LYS A 82 18.15 -8.21 5.93
C LYS A 82 16.78 -8.17 5.23
N TRP A 83 16.63 -7.30 4.24
CA TRP A 83 15.40 -7.18 3.46
C TRP A 83 15.08 -8.48 2.72
N GLY A 84 16.05 -9.05 2.01
CA GLY A 84 15.87 -10.30 1.27
C GLY A 84 15.61 -11.51 2.17
N GLY A 85 16.22 -11.53 3.36
CA GLY A 85 15.91 -12.53 4.39
C GLY A 85 14.47 -12.45 4.87
N CYS A 86 13.98 -11.24 5.17
CA CYS A 86 12.58 -10.99 5.52
C CYS A 86 11.62 -11.45 4.41
N VAL A 87 11.89 -11.07 3.15
CA VAL A 87 11.04 -11.44 2.00
C VAL A 87 11.01 -12.95 1.78
N ARG A 88 12.16 -13.64 1.83
CA ARG A 88 12.22 -15.10 1.66
C ARG A 88 11.57 -15.87 2.80
N ALA A 89 11.60 -15.33 4.01
CA ALA A 89 10.97 -15.93 5.17
C ALA A 89 9.45 -15.71 5.19
N GLU A 90 8.90 -14.92 4.26
CA GLU A 90 7.48 -14.51 4.26
C GLU A 90 7.05 -13.95 5.63
N PHE A 91 7.95 -13.16 6.25
CA PHE A 91 7.84 -12.72 7.63
C PHE A 91 6.52 -12.00 7.93
N HIS A 92 6.02 -11.20 6.99
CA HIS A 92 4.80 -10.41 7.14
C HIS A 92 3.55 -11.08 6.56
N ARG A 93 3.66 -12.30 6.00
CA ARG A 93 2.56 -12.99 5.32
C ARG A 93 1.28 -13.05 6.15
N LYS A 94 1.38 -13.46 7.42
CA LYS A 94 0.20 -13.54 8.31
C LYS A 94 -0.48 -12.18 8.50
N ALA A 95 0.27 -11.09 8.58
CA ALA A 95 -0.28 -9.76 8.72
C ALA A 95 -0.94 -9.27 7.43
N ILE A 96 -0.35 -9.59 6.28
CA ILE A 96 -0.92 -9.30 4.95
C ILE A 96 -2.23 -10.06 4.74
N GLU A 97 -2.27 -11.34 5.09
CA GLU A 97 -3.46 -12.18 5.01
C GLU A 97 -4.55 -11.68 5.97
N ALA A 98 -4.19 -11.27 7.19
CA ALA A 98 -5.13 -10.68 8.14
C ALA A 98 -5.78 -9.37 7.64
N ASP A 99 -4.99 -8.50 6.99
CA ASP A 99 -5.52 -7.28 6.36
C ASP A 99 -6.48 -7.60 5.20
N ARG A 100 -6.12 -8.59 4.38
CA ARG A 100 -6.99 -9.08 3.31
C ARG A 100 -8.32 -9.59 3.87
N ASP A 101 -8.29 -10.43 4.90
CA ASP A 101 -9.47 -11.03 5.49
C ASP A 101 -10.36 -10.00 6.21
N LEU A 102 -9.75 -8.97 6.80
CA LEU A 102 -10.49 -7.79 7.26
C LEU A 102 -11.22 -7.12 6.10
N GLY A 103 -10.53 -6.85 4.98
CA GLY A 103 -11.15 -6.28 3.79
C GLY A 103 -12.33 -7.10 3.28
N VAL A 104 -12.18 -8.44 3.21
CA VAL A 104 -13.26 -9.35 2.80
C VAL A 104 -14.46 -9.24 3.74
N ARG A 105 -14.24 -9.22 5.06
CA ARG A 105 -15.32 -9.04 6.05
C ARG A 105 -16.02 -7.68 5.94
N MET A 106 -15.29 -6.65 5.49
CA MET A 106 -15.83 -5.33 5.19
C MET A 106 -16.49 -5.23 3.80
N GLY A 107 -16.57 -6.35 3.06
CA GLY A 107 -17.17 -6.43 1.72
C GLY A 107 -16.30 -5.82 0.61
N VAL A 108 -15.00 -5.65 0.83
CA VAL A 108 -14.05 -5.19 -0.20
C VAL A 108 -13.85 -6.33 -1.21
N ASN A 109 -14.01 -6.02 -2.50
CA ASN A 109 -13.88 -6.98 -3.60
C ASN A 109 -12.96 -6.47 -4.72
N ALA A 110 -12.47 -5.23 -4.63
CA ALA A 110 -11.60 -4.62 -5.61
C ALA A 110 -10.67 -3.61 -4.93
N THR A 111 -9.59 -3.25 -5.63
CA THR A 111 -8.66 -2.20 -5.19
C THR A 111 -8.59 -1.10 -6.23
N PRO A 112 -8.50 0.19 -5.84
CA PRO A 112 -8.58 0.67 -4.46
C PRO A 112 -10.04 0.71 -3.94
N THR A 113 -10.21 0.46 -2.65
CA THR A 113 -11.41 0.84 -1.87
C THR A 113 -10.94 1.70 -0.71
N ILE A 114 -11.60 2.83 -0.47
CA ILE A 114 -11.22 3.82 0.52
C ILE A 114 -12.35 3.98 1.53
N PHE A 115 -12.00 4.02 2.81
CA PHE A 115 -12.92 4.34 3.88
C PHE A 115 -12.56 5.72 4.45
N ILE A 116 -13.53 6.63 4.48
CA ILE A 116 -13.43 7.94 5.12
C ILE A 116 -14.47 7.96 6.23
N GLY A 117 -14.03 7.76 7.47
CA GLY A 117 -14.93 7.49 8.59
C GLY A 117 -15.79 6.26 8.29
N LYS A 118 -17.12 6.42 8.31
CA LYS A 118 -18.08 5.35 7.96
C LYS A 118 -18.39 5.26 6.47
N ARG A 119 -17.88 6.19 5.66
CA ARG A 119 -18.19 6.28 4.22
C ARG A 119 -17.22 5.44 3.40
N ARG A 120 -17.76 4.64 2.49
CA ARG A 120 -16.99 3.82 1.53
C ARG A 120 -16.94 4.47 0.15
N VAL A 121 -15.78 4.41 -0.48
CA VAL A 121 -15.55 4.81 -1.87
C VAL A 121 -14.90 3.65 -2.62
N ASP A 122 -15.60 3.13 -3.62
CA ASP A 122 -15.08 2.08 -4.48
C ASP A 122 -14.36 2.68 -5.70
N GLY A 123 -13.22 2.08 -6.04
CA GLY A 123 -12.41 2.47 -7.19
C GLY A 123 -11.59 3.74 -6.95
N ALA A 124 -10.80 4.09 -7.96
CA ALA A 124 -10.03 5.32 -7.93
C ALA A 124 -10.97 6.54 -7.98
N ALA A 125 -10.74 7.51 -7.11
CA ALA A 125 -11.49 8.76 -7.07
C ALA A 125 -10.57 9.96 -7.27
N ALA A 126 -11.12 11.02 -7.85
CA ALA A 126 -10.44 12.30 -7.98
C ALA A 126 -10.15 12.90 -6.60
N PHE A 127 -9.09 13.71 -6.52
CA PHE A 127 -8.68 14.37 -5.30
C PHE A 127 -9.82 15.22 -4.72
N GLU A 128 -10.50 15.97 -5.56
CA GLU A 128 -11.54 16.93 -5.21
C GLU A 128 -12.71 16.23 -4.49
N ARG A 129 -13.16 15.10 -5.04
CA ARG A 129 -14.22 14.27 -4.45
C ARG A 129 -13.81 13.75 -3.07
N LEU A 130 -12.58 13.26 -2.93
CA LEU A 130 -12.10 12.75 -1.65
C LEU A 130 -11.96 13.89 -0.62
N ALA A 131 -11.41 15.04 -1.02
CA ALA A 131 -11.22 16.19 -0.14
C ALA A 131 -12.57 16.72 0.39
N GLU A 132 -13.60 16.77 -0.45
CA GLU A 132 -14.96 17.11 -0.04
C GLU A 132 -15.48 16.14 1.03
N MET A 133 -15.29 14.82 0.82
CA MET A 133 -15.70 13.81 1.80
C MET A 133 -14.97 13.95 3.14
N PHE A 134 -13.67 14.23 3.13
CA PHE A 134 -12.90 14.49 4.35
C PHE A 134 -13.39 15.74 5.09
N ARG A 135 -13.66 16.84 4.37
CA ARG A 135 -14.19 18.07 4.98
C ARG A 135 -15.55 17.84 5.62
N ALA A 136 -16.45 17.12 4.95
CA ALA A 136 -17.76 16.79 5.48
C ALA A 136 -17.66 15.93 6.75
N GLU A 137 -16.79 14.91 6.77
CA GLU A 137 -16.62 14.04 7.94
C GLU A 137 -16.02 14.81 9.14
N LEU A 138 -15.08 15.72 8.89
CA LEU A 138 -14.44 16.53 9.94
C LEU A 138 -15.34 17.62 10.53
N GLN A 139 -16.40 18.02 9.80
CA GLN A 139 -17.40 19.00 10.28
C GLN A 139 -18.58 18.33 11.00
N GLY A 140 -18.81 17.04 10.77
CA GLY A 140 -19.95 16.28 11.28
C GLY A 140 -19.74 15.60 12.64
N ASN A 141 -18.69 15.97 13.38
CA ASN A 141 -18.33 15.39 14.67
C ASN A 141 -18.13 16.46 15.74
#